data_AF-A0A1V8SAD9-F1
#
_entry.id   AF-A0A1V8SAD9-F1
#
_cell.length_a   1.000
_cell.length_b   1.000
_cell.length_c   1.000
_cell.angle_alpha   90.00
_cell.angle_beta   90.00
_cell.angle_gamma   90.00
#
_symmetry.space_group_name_H-M   'P 1'
#
loop_
_entity.id
_entity.type
_entity.pdbx_description
1 polymer ?
#
loop_
_entity_poly.entity_id
_entity_poly.type
_entity_poly.pdbx_seq_one_letter_code
_entity_poly.pdbx_strand_id
1 'polypeptide(L)'
;MSDEYVKSIVQSRNVRAPVLVSNVKGLEVARGYGIKEVAVFVSASEAFSRANINCSTQQGLDRARHVAKSAKQHGIAIRGYISCIFACPFDGPIPHAAVLNCVQQLLAIGCYEISLGDTVGVGVPADVSELANYLTNAGVPVEFPAGHFHDTYGQAISNVWAAYQCGIRVFDSSAGGMGGCPYTPGARGNLATEDLVYSLHQSGRSTGIDLTRLVRVGEWISQVLSAPNSSRAGSAIALKSAAKVSPESIPSVAKLKWSFQPSMPGLEILRSGTNLQITLDLPKNGNALIAVLIAAITSMFVDAAQDPNITRIVLSARGKYFCTSMDLSRDSPPVAKSESATDAQYARVTKLSNVIDNAPQVTIALAKGSSMTLSEGKLGLAPATISR
;
A
#
# COMPACT_ATOMS: atom_id res chain seq x y z
N MET A 1 -1.83 -13.92 -8.25
CA MET A 1 -2.54 -14.80 -7.30
C MET A 1 -2.32 -16.25 -7.71
N SER A 2 -1.20 -16.85 -7.31
CA SER A 2 -0.86 -18.25 -7.64
C SER A 2 -1.50 -19.28 -6.70
N ASP A 3 -2.13 -18.81 -5.61
CA ASP A 3 -2.77 -19.66 -4.62
C ASP A 3 -4.21 -19.98 -5.03
N GLU A 4 -4.53 -21.26 -5.25
CA GLU A 4 -5.86 -21.74 -5.61
C GLU A 4 -6.92 -21.38 -4.56
N TYR A 5 -6.54 -21.31 -3.28
CA TYR A 5 -7.46 -20.88 -2.23
C TYR A 5 -7.85 -19.42 -2.40
N VAL A 6 -6.89 -18.54 -2.69
CA VAL A 6 -7.15 -17.11 -2.95
C VAL A 6 -8.03 -16.93 -4.19
N LYS A 7 -7.80 -17.72 -5.25
CA LYS A 7 -8.67 -17.71 -6.43
C LYS A 7 -10.10 -18.13 -6.09
N SER A 8 -10.27 -19.16 -5.27
CA SER A 8 -11.60 -19.61 -4.85
C SER A 8 -12.37 -18.55 -4.05
N ILE A 9 -11.68 -17.79 -3.18
CA ILE A 9 -12.28 -16.66 -2.45
C ILE A 9 -12.72 -15.57 -3.42
N VAL A 10 -11.85 -15.18 -4.36
CA VAL A 10 -12.15 -14.14 -5.36
C VAL A 10 -13.34 -14.53 -6.26
N GLN A 11 -13.50 -15.82 -6.55
CA GLN A 11 -14.59 -16.34 -7.38
C GLN A 11 -15.89 -16.61 -6.60
N SER A 12 -15.85 -16.51 -5.26
CA SER A 12 -17.02 -16.66 -4.42
C SER A 12 -18.06 -15.59 -4.72
N ARG A 13 -19.33 -15.97 -4.86
CA ARG A 13 -20.44 -15.01 -5.04
C ARG A 13 -20.85 -14.31 -3.74
N ASN A 14 -20.37 -14.80 -2.59
CA ASN A 14 -20.79 -14.31 -1.28
C ASN A 14 -19.88 -13.18 -0.75
N VAL A 15 -18.74 -12.92 -1.39
CA VAL A 15 -17.76 -11.92 -0.95
C VAL A 15 -17.28 -11.11 -2.15
N ARG A 16 -17.30 -9.78 -2.03
CA ARG A 16 -16.64 -8.89 -2.99
C ARG A 16 -15.20 -8.71 -2.57
N ALA A 17 -14.27 -8.93 -3.49
CA ALA A 17 -12.82 -8.83 -3.25
C ALA A 17 -12.23 -7.72 -4.12
N PRO A 18 -12.46 -6.44 -3.79
CA PRO A 18 -11.85 -5.33 -4.53
C PRO A 18 -10.34 -5.38 -4.44
N VAL A 19 -9.68 -5.04 -5.55
CA VAL A 19 -8.20 -4.90 -5.59
C VAL A 19 -7.82 -3.53 -6.10
N LEU A 20 -6.77 -2.96 -5.51
CA LEU A 20 -6.23 -1.68 -5.93
C LEU A 20 -5.58 -1.81 -7.31
N VAL A 21 -5.93 -0.91 -8.23
CA VAL A 21 -5.28 -0.79 -9.54
C VAL A 21 -4.87 0.66 -9.78
N SER A 22 -3.61 0.88 -10.14
CA SER A 22 -3.06 2.21 -10.39
C SER A 22 -3.11 2.63 -11.86
N ASN A 23 -3.33 1.68 -12.77
CA ASN A 23 -3.34 1.88 -14.22
C ASN A 23 -4.04 0.73 -14.96
N VAL A 24 -4.21 0.88 -16.28
CA VAL A 24 -4.89 -0.09 -17.16
C VAL A 24 -4.18 -1.44 -17.18
N LYS A 25 -2.84 -1.48 -17.13
CA LYS A 25 -2.08 -2.73 -17.04
C LYS A 25 -2.42 -3.50 -15.76
N GLY A 26 -2.52 -2.81 -14.63
CA GLY A 26 -2.97 -3.40 -13.36
C GLY A 26 -4.40 -3.96 -13.45
N LEU A 27 -5.29 -3.26 -14.15
CA LEU A 27 -6.65 -3.75 -14.43
C LEU A 27 -6.65 -5.01 -15.30
N GLU A 28 -5.82 -5.07 -16.34
CA GLU A 28 -5.69 -6.27 -17.19
C GLU A 28 -5.21 -7.48 -16.40
N VAL A 29 -4.24 -7.28 -15.51
CA VAL A 29 -3.78 -8.30 -14.57
C VAL A 29 -4.91 -8.75 -13.65
N ALA A 30 -5.62 -7.81 -13.01
CA ALA A 30 -6.76 -8.12 -12.15
C ALA A 30 -7.84 -8.92 -12.89
N ARG A 31 -8.17 -8.52 -14.12
CA ARG A 31 -9.10 -9.23 -15.00
C ARG A 31 -8.65 -10.66 -15.29
N GLY A 32 -7.35 -10.88 -15.52
CA GLY A 32 -6.78 -12.21 -15.71
C GLY A 32 -7.01 -13.17 -14.53
N TYR A 33 -7.19 -12.63 -13.32
CA TYR A 33 -7.54 -13.38 -12.12
C TYR A 33 -9.06 -13.47 -11.84
N GLY A 34 -9.90 -13.00 -12.76
CA GLY A 34 -11.36 -13.04 -12.62
C GLY A 34 -11.93 -12.00 -11.66
N ILE A 35 -11.15 -10.99 -11.28
CA ILE A 35 -11.58 -9.90 -10.39
C ILE A 35 -12.75 -9.14 -11.00
N LYS A 36 -13.77 -8.85 -10.18
CA LYS A 36 -15.01 -8.17 -10.58
C LYS A 36 -15.15 -6.76 -10.02
N GLU A 37 -14.30 -6.38 -9.09
CA GLU A 37 -14.30 -5.07 -8.46
C GLU A 37 -12.86 -4.58 -8.32
N VAL A 38 -12.60 -3.32 -8.68
CA VAL A 38 -11.30 -2.68 -8.54
C VAL A 38 -11.43 -1.35 -7.83
N ALA A 39 -10.34 -0.90 -7.22
CA ALA A 39 -10.26 0.40 -6.58
C ALA A 39 -9.23 1.28 -7.30
N VAL A 40 -9.61 2.52 -7.56
CA VAL A 40 -8.69 3.59 -7.99
C VAL A 40 -8.53 4.59 -6.85
N PHE A 41 -7.38 5.25 -6.79
CA PHE A 41 -7.09 6.22 -5.73
C PHE A 41 -6.56 7.53 -6.32
N VAL A 42 -7.01 8.63 -5.72
CA VAL A 42 -6.56 10.00 -6.00
C VAL A 42 -6.36 10.75 -4.68
N SER A 43 -5.81 11.95 -4.73
CA SER A 43 -5.56 12.78 -3.55
C SER A 43 -6.21 14.15 -3.71
N ALA A 44 -6.87 14.63 -2.66
CA ALA A 44 -7.35 16.02 -2.61
C ALA A 44 -6.20 17.04 -2.44
N SER A 45 -5.00 16.57 -2.11
CA SER A 45 -3.77 17.37 -2.03
C SER A 45 -2.85 17.15 -3.24
N GLU A 46 -2.42 18.28 -3.82
CA GLU A 46 -1.47 18.34 -4.93
C GLU A 46 -0.06 17.87 -4.52
N ALA A 47 0.45 18.31 -3.36
CA ALA A 47 1.76 17.87 -2.90
C ALA A 47 1.77 16.38 -2.54
N PHE A 48 0.71 15.87 -1.92
CA PHE A 48 0.59 14.44 -1.64
C PHE A 48 0.52 13.61 -2.91
N SER A 49 -0.25 14.06 -3.93
CA SER A 49 -0.31 13.39 -5.23
C SER A 49 1.07 13.32 -5.89
N ARG A 50 1.81 14.43 -5.90
CA ARG A 50 3.18 14.47 -6.44
C ARG A 50 4.13 13.56 -5.67
N ALA A 51 4.08 13.58 -4.34
CA ALA A 51 4.94 12.75 -3.51
C ALA A 51 4.65 11.25 -3.66
N ASN A 52 3.37 10.87 -3.79
CA ASN A 52 2.95 9.46 -3.77
C ASN A 52 2.96 8.80 -5.16
N ILE A 53 2.54 9.53 -6.21
CA ILE A 53 2.36 8.97 -7.57
C ILE A 53 2.98 9.82 -8.69
N ASN A 54 3.79 10.82 -8.32
CA ASN A 54 4.55 11.69 -9.22
C ASN A 54 3.68 12.33 -10.33
N CYS A 55 2.47 12.78 -9.96
CA CYS A 55 1.58 13.52 -10.86
C CYS A 55 0.70 14.50 -10.08
N SER A 56 0.10 15.46 -10.77
CA SER A 56 -0.94 16.33 -10.18
C SER A 56 -2.20 15.55 -9.85
N THR A 57 -3.09 16.14 -9.04
CA THR A 57 -4.39 15.53 -8.74
C THR A 57 -5.20 15.32 -10.01
N GLN A 58 -5.21 16.30 -10.92
CA GLN A 58 -5.93 16.18 -12.20
C GLN A 58 -5.37 15.04 -13.07
N GLN A 59 -4.05 14.89 -13.14
CA GLN A 59 -3.44 13.77 -13.86
C GLN A 59 -3.80 12.42 -13.23
N GLY A 60 -3.91 12.35 -11.90
CA GLY A 60 -4.41 11.17 -11.19
C GLY A 60 -5.86 10.82 -11.57
N LEU A 61 -6.73 11.84 -11.62
CA LEU A 61 -8.13 11.70 -12.06
C LEU A 61 -8.24 11.25 -13.53
N ASP A 62 -7.38 11.77 -14.41
CA ASP A 62 -7.34 11.35 -15.82
C ASP A 62 -6.88 9.88 -15.97
N ARG A 63 -5.91 9.45 -15.15
CA ARG A 63 -5.52 8.02 -15.07
C ARG A 63 -6.69 7.16 -14.59
N ALA A 64 -7.39 7.58 -13.54
CA ALA A 64 -8.58 6.90 -13.05
C ALA A 64 -9.68 6.81 -14.13
N ARG A 65 -9.88 7.85 -14.92
CA ARG A 65 -10.81 7.86 -16.07
C ARG A 65 -10.45 6.80 -17.12
N HIS A 66 -9.17 6.63 -17.44
CA HIS A 66 -8.72 5.57 -18.36
C HIS A 66 -9.00 4.17 -17.81
N VAL A 67 -8.70 3.93 -16.53
CA VAL A 67 -9.02 2.67 -15.85
C VAL A 67 -10.53 2.44 -15.88
N ALA A 68 -11.33 3.45 -15.55
CA ALA A 68 -12.77 3.34 -15.47
C ALA A 68 -13.42 3.02 -16.82
N LYS A 69 -12.95 3.66 -17.89
CA LYS A 69 -13.39 3.37 -19.25
C LYS A 69 -13.15 1.89 -19.62
N SER A 70 -11.96 1.38 -19.31
CA SER A 70 -11.63 -0.03 -19.57
C SER A 70 -12.41 -1.00 -18.67
N ALA A 71 -12.54 -0.70 -17.38
CA ALA A 71 -13.29 -1.54 -16.44
C ALA A 71 -14.77 -1.66 -16.84
N LYS A 72 -15.40 -0.55 -17.27
CA LYS A 72 -16.78 -0.53 -17.76
C LYS A 72 -16.99 -1.43 -18.98
N GLN A 73 -16.04 -1.45 -19.92
CA GLN A 73 -16.09 -2.34 -21.09
C GLN A 73 -16.11 -3.84 -20.72
N HIS A 74 -15.61 -4.18 -19.53
CA HIS A 74 -15.50 -5.55 -19.04
C HIS A 74 -16.50 -5.88 -17.92
N GLY A 75 -17.43 -4.97 -17.61
CA GLY A 75 -18.39 -5.15 -16.51
C GLY A 75 -17.74 -5.26 -15.13
N ILE A 76 -16.59 -4.60 -14.94
CA ILE A 76 -15.87 -4.55 -13.66
C ILE A 76 -16.32 -3.30 -12.90
N ALA A 77 -16.77 -3.47 -11.66
CA ALA A 77 -17.16 -2.37 -10.78
C ALA A 77 -15.92 -1.60 -10.27
N ILE A 78 -16.08 -0.30 -10.03
CA ILE A 78 -14.97 0.56 -9.63
C ILE A 78 -15.35 1.31 -8.36
N ARG A 79 -14.51 1.21 -7.33
CA ARG A 79 -14.55 2.02 -6.12
C ARG A 79 -13.51 3.14 -6.21
N GLY A 80 -13.86 4.34 -5.76
CA GLY A 80 -12.93 5.48 -5.71
C GLY A 80 -12.40 5.69 -4.30
N TYR A 81 -11.14 6.09 -4.18
CA TYR A 81 -10.52 6.51 -2.92
C TYR A 81 -9.97 7.93 -3.05
N ILE A 82 -10.19 8.75 -2.03
CA ILE A 82 -9.63 10.11 -1.93
C ILE A 82 -8.80 10.19 -0.65
N SER A 83 -7.48 10.41 -0.78
CA SER A 83 -6.61 10.70 0.36
C SER A 83 -6.63 12.18 0.76
N CYS A 84 -6.20 12.45 2.00
CA CYS A 84 -6.03 13.80 2.56
C CYS A 84 -7.32 14.63 2.58
N ILE A 85 -8.44 14.07 3.05
CA ILE A 85 -9.73 14.79 3.04
C ILE A 85 -9.80 15.95 4.04
N PHE A 86 -8.97 15.95 5.09
CA PHE A 86 -8.91 17.01 6.11
C PHE A 86 -7.55 17.73 6.13
N ALA A 87 -6.47 16.95 6.09
CA ALA A 87 -5.12 17.50 6.08
C ALA A 87 -4.16 16.63 5.26
N CYS A 88 -3.10 17.28 4.79
CA CYS A 88 -1.96 16.68 4.13
C CYS A 88 -0.70 16.94 4.96
N PRO A 89 0.22 15.96 5.08
CA PRO A 89 1.50 16.15 5.78
C PRO A 89 2.42 17.18 5.09
N PHE A 90 2.10 17.61 3.87
CA PHE A 90 2.86 18.59 3.08
C PHE A 90 2.13 19.92 2.92
N ASP A 91 0.86 19.89 2.49
CA ASP A 91 0.06 21.10 2.21
C ASP A 91 -0.67 21.64 3.44
N GLY A 92 -0.72 20.89 4.55
CA GLY A 92 -1.50 21.26 5.72
C GLY A 92 -3.02 21.05 5.50
N PRO A 93 -3.89 21.91 6.06
CA PRO A 93 -5.35 21.78 5.93
C PRO A 93 -5.83 21.76 4.48
N ILE A 94 -6.78 20.89 4.16
CA ILE A 94 -7.34 20.71 2.82
C ILE A 94 -8.75 21.30 2.74
N PRO A 95 -9.04 22.19 1.76
CA PRO A 95 -10.36 22.78 1.63
C PRO A 95 -11.39 21.77 1.13
N HIS A 96 -12.62 21.81 1.67
CA HIS A 96 -13.72 20.92 1.26
C HIS A 96 -14.01 20.96 -0.25
N ALA A 97 -13.79 22.10 -0.90
CA ALA A 97 -13.96 22.23 -2.35
C ALA A 97 -13.02 21.31 -3.15
N ALA A 98 -11.79 21.07 -2.67
CA ALA A 98 -10.85 20.14 -3.31
C ALA A 98 -11.34 18.68 -3.21
N VAL A 99 -11.91 18.32 -2.05
CA VAL A 99 -12.53 17.00 -1.82
C VAL A 99 -13.76 16.84 -2.72
N LEU A 100 -14.65 17.84 -2.76
CA LEU A 100 -15.85 17.84 -3.61
C LEU A 100 -15.50 17.65 -5.09
N ASN A 101 -14.49 18.37 -5.59
CA ASN A 101 -14.03 18.21 -6.98
C ASN A 101 -13.61 16.76 -7.27
N CYS A 102 -12.85 16.13 -6.37
CA CYS A 102 -12.46 14.73 -6.52
C CYS A 102 -13.67 13.78 -6.48
N VAL A 103 -14.59 13.99 -5.53
CA VAL A 103 -15.83 13.19 -5.41
C VAL A 103 -16.64 13.25 -6.70
N GLN A 104 -16.93 14.46 -7.20
CA GLN A 104 -17.73 14.66 -8.41
C GLN A 104 -17.08 14.03 -9.63
N GLN A 105 -15.75 14.18 -9.80
CA GLN A 105 -15.04 13.58 -10.92
C GLN A 105 -15.02 12.05 -10.85
N LEU A 106 -14.84 11.45 -9.67
CA LEU A 106 -14.88 10.01 -9.50
C LEU A 106 -16.28 9.42 -9.74
N LEU A 107 -17.33 10.10 -9.26
CA LEU A 107 -18.71 9.71 -9.56
C LEU A 107 -19.01 9.80 -11.06
N ALA A 108 -18.54 10.87 -11.73
CA ALA A 108 -18.74 11.07 -13.16
C ALA A 108 -18.07 10.01 -14.04
N ILE A 109 -16.97 9.37 -13.58
CA ILE A 109 -16.35 8.25 -14.28
C ILE A 109 -16.99 6.89 -13.96
N GLY A 110 -18.03 6.87 -13.12
CA GLY A 110 -18.82 5.68 -12.81
C GLY A 110 -18.32 4.89 -11.60
N CYS A 111 -17.57 5.51 -10.67
CA CYS A 111 -17.34 4.90 -9.37
C CYS A 111 -18.68 4.75 -8.63
N TYR A 112 -18.97 3.55 -8.13
CA TYR A 112 -20.25 3.28 -7.43
C TYR A 112 -20.24 3.75 -5.97
N GLU A 113 -19.05 3.95 -5.39
CA GLU A 113 -18.83 4.37 -4.01
C GLU A 113 -17.47 5.07 -3.90
N ILE A 114 -17.38 6.10 -3.05
CA ILE A 114 -16.18 6.93 -2.85
C ILE A 114 -15.75 6.88 -1.39
N SER A 115 -14.61 6.23 -1.11
CA SER A 115 -13.99 6.18 0.21
C SER A 115 -13.22 7.47 0.49
N LEU A 116 -13.70 8.21 1.50
CA LEU A 116 -13.13 9.47 1.98
C LEU A 116 -12.08 9.17 3.06
N GLY A 117 -10.80 9.35 2.71
CA GLY A 117 -9.64 8.99 3.53
C GLY A 117 -9.05 10.13 4.36
N ASP A 118 -9.21 10.07 5.68
CA ASP A 118 -8.37 10.81 6.62
C ASP A 118 -7.03 10.09 6.78
N THR A 119 -6.15 10.33 5.82
CA THR A 119 -4.87 9.61 5.63
C THR A 119 -3.90 9.79 6.79
N VAL A 120 -3.95 10.94 7.46
CA VAL A 120 -3.07 11.24 8.60
C VAL A 120 -3.75 10.97 9.94
N GLY A 121 -5.07 10.83 9.97
CA GLY A 121 -5.83 10.53 11.19
C GLY A 121 -6.02 11.73 12.12
N VAL A 122 -5.96 12.95 11.58
CA VAL A 122 -6.05 14.20 12.37
C VAL A 122 -7.46 14.76 12.45
N GLY A 123 -8.38 14.28 11.60
CA GLY A 123 -9.74 14.77 11.57
C GLY A 123 -10.46 14.50 12.88
N VAL A 124 -11.37 15.38 13.23
CA VAL A 124 -12.24 15.25 14.40
C VAL A 124 -13.72 15.17 13.98
N PRO A 125 -14.64 14.77 14.88
CA PRO A 125 -16.07 14.61 14.56
C PRO A 125 -16.72 15.86 13.93
N ALA A 126 -16.27 17.05 14.30
CA ALA A 126 -16.72 18.30 13.72
C ALA A 126 -16.37 18.39 12.23
N ASP A 127 -15.11 18.14 11.87
CA ASP A 127 -14.63 18.15 10.47
C ASP A 127 -15.42 17.15 9.61
N VAL A 128 -15.68 15.94 10.14
CA VAL A 128 -16.47 14.91 9.45
C VAL A 128 -17.89 15.41 9.17
N SER A 129 -18.54 16.00 10.17
CA SER A 129 -19.91 16.51 10.04
C SER A 129 -19.97 17.67 9.05
N GLU A 130 -19.02 18.59 9.10
CA GLU A 130 -18.91 19.72 8.19
C GLU A 130 -18.69 19.27 6.75
N LEU A 131 -17.75 18.35 6.51
CA LEU A 131 -17.48 17.82 5.17
C LEU A 131 -18.69 17.05 4.63
N ALA A 132 -19.33 16.18 5.43
CA ALA A 132 -20.49 15.41 5.00
C ALA A 132 -21.67 16.33 4.63
N ASN A 133 -21.94 17.37 5.44
CA ASN A 133 -22.95 18.38 5.14
C ASN A 133 -22.59 19.20 3.89
N TYR A 134 -21.33 19.58 3.73
CA TYR A 134 -20.85 20.30 2.56
C TYR A 134 -21.08 19.51 1.26
N LEU A 135 -20.72 18.21 1.25
CA LEU A 135 -20.93 17.33 0.10
C LEU A 135 -22.43 17.15 -0.21
N THR A 136 -23.25 16.95 0.82
CA THR A 136 -24.70 16.79 0.69
C THR A 136 -25.34 18.06 0.11
N ASN A 137 -24.97 19.24 0.62
CA ASN A 137 -25.45 20.54 0.13
C ASN A 137 -25.01 20.82 -1.31
N ALA A 138 -23.88 20.26 -1.73
CA ALA A 138 -23.40 20.31 -3.11
C ALA A 138 -24.07 19.28 -4.05
N GLY A 139 -25.05 18.51 -3.54
CA GLY A 139 -25.83 17.55 -4.32
C GLY A 139 -25.21 16.16 -4.45
N VAL A 140 -24.21 15.81 -3.63
CA VAL A 140 -23.68 14.44 -3.55
C VAL A 140 -24.62 13.59 -2.66
N PRO A 141 -25.26 12.52 -3.19
CA PRO A 141 -26.13 11.69 -2.36
C PRO A 141 -25.34 10.92 -1.30
N VAL A 142 -25.87 10.82 -0.09
CA VAL A 142 -25.18 10.32 1.11
C VAL A 142 -24.85 8.82 1.06
N GLU A 143 -25.49 8.09 0.16
CA GLU A 143 -25.23 6.67 -0.09
C GLU A 143 -23.92 6.40 -0.85
N PHE A 144 -23.34 7.40 -1.52
CA PHE A 144 -22.09 7.23 -2.28
C PHE A 144 -20.82 7.33 -1.42
N PRO A 145 -20.71 8.25 -0.45
CA PRO A 145 -19.53 8.31 0.41
C PRO A 145 -19.41 7.10 1.35
N ALA A 146 -18.17 6.65 1.51
CA ALA A 146 -17.72 5.76 2.57
C ALA A 146 -16.67 6.48 3.42
N GLY A 147 -16.55 6.13 4.70
CA GLY A 147 -15.54 6.70 5.61
C GLY A 147 -14.30 5.82 5.73
N HIS A 148 -13.11 6.40 5.60
CA HIS A 148 -11.83 5.74 5.87
C HIS A 148 -11.02 6.63 6.83
N PHE A 149 -11.12 6.34 8.12
CA PHE A 149 -10.53 7.17 9.17
C PHE A 149 -9.37 6.43 9.83
N HIS A 150 -8.18 7.00 9.78
CA HIS A 150 -7.05 6.48 10.53
C HIS A 150 -7.17 6.83 12.03
N ASP A 151 -6.73 5.92 12.90
CA ASP A 151 -6.77 6.05 14.35
C ASP A 151 -5.43 6.60 14.93
N THR A 152 -4.64 7.30 14.11
CA THR A 152 -3.33 7.87 14.49
C THR A 152 -3.41 8.69 15.77
N TYR A 153 -4.45 9.52 15.91
CA TYR A 153 -4.71 10.38 17.07
C TYR A 153 -5.91 9.91 17.92
N GLY A 154 -6.35 8.66 17.76
CA GLY A 154 -7.44 8.08 18.54
C GLY A 154 -8.84 8.60 18.17
N GLN A 155 -8.99 9.23 17.00
CA GLN A 155 -10.25 9.87 16.55
C GLN A 155 -11.11 8.96 15.66
N ALA A 156 -10.63 7.80 15.23
CA ALA A 156 -11.30 7.11 14.12
C ALA A 156 -12.72 6.64 14.47
N ILE A 157 -12.95 6.09 15.68
CA ILE A 157 -14.29 5.65 16.11
C ILE A 157 -15.25 6.83 16.27
N SER A 158 -14.80 7.94 16.84
CA SER A 158 -15.65 9.13 16.98
C SER A 158 -16.00 9.72 15.61
N ASN A 159 -15.04 9.72 14.67
CA ASN A 159 -15.24 10.13 13.29
C ASN A 159 -16.23 9.21 12.54
N VAL A 160 -16.12 7.88 12.72
CA VAL A 160 -17.11 6.93 12.20
C VAL A 160 -18.50 7.25 12.74
N TRP A 161 -18.63 7.51 14.05
CA TRP A 161 -19.93 7.80 14.64
C TRP A 161 -20.54 9.09 14.09
N ALA A 162 -19.74 10.14 13.92
CA ALA A 162 -20.18 11.39 13.30
C ALA A 162 -20.64 11.17 11.85
N ALA A 163 -19.84 10.48 11.03
CA ALA A 163 -20.22 10.11 9.67
C ALA A 163 -21.51 9.28 9.63
N TYR A 164 -21.67 8.34 10.57
CA TYR A 164 -22.88 7.53 10.70
C TYR A 164 -24.10 8.41 11.02
N GLN A 165 -23.97 9.39 11.92
CA GLN A 165 -25.03 10.35 12.21
C GLN A 165 -25.40 11.20 10.99
N CYS A 166 -24.43 11.52 10.13
CA CYS A 166 -24.66 12.21 8.85
C CYS A 166 -25.28 11.31 7.75
N GLY A 167 -25.46 10.01 7.99
CA GLY A 167 -26.11 9.09 7.05
C GLY A 167 -25.18 8.14 6.31
N ILE A 168 -23.85 8.26 6.46
CA ILE A 168 -22.87 7.35 5.84
C ILE A 168 -23.00 5.95 6.47
N ARG A 169 -22.94 4.89 5.65
CA ARG A 169 -23.15 3.50 6.10
C ARG A 169 -22.02 2.54 5.77
N VAL A 170 -21.00 2.98 5.04
CA VAL A 170 -19.86 2.15 4.66
C VAL A 170 -18.59 2.73 5.29
N PHE A 171 -17.82 1.89 5.96
CA PHE A 171 -16.61 2.28 6.66
C PHE A 171 -15.49 1.28 6.41
N ASP A 172 -14.34 1.81 6.04
CA ASP A 172 -13.12 1.04 5.86
C ASP A 172 -12.42 0.86 7.21
N SER A 173 -11.85 -0.32 7.41
CA SER A 173 -11.09 -0.68 8.60
C SER A 173 -10.15 -1.84 8.28
N SER A 174 -9.30 -2.20 9.24
CA SER A 174 -8.31 -3.25 9.10
C SER A 174 -8.38 -4.23 10.28
N ALA A 175 -8.37 -5.54 10.01
CA ALA A 175 -8.36 -6.55 11.07
C ALA A 175 -7.14 -6.36 11.96
N GLY A 176 -7.31 -6.44 13.28
CA GLY A 176 -6.26 -6.18 14.26
C GLY A 176 -5.68 -4.75 14.23
N GLY A 177 -6.30 -3.82 13.49
CA GLY A 177 -5.76 -2.49 13.24
C GLY A 177 -4.45 -2.49 12.44
N MET A 178 -4.29 -3.44 11.51
CA MET A 178 -3.07 -3.53 10.70
C MET A 178 -2.86 -2.31 9.79
N GLY A 179 -1.60 -1.97 9.58
CA GLY A 179 -1.16 -0.84 8.76
C GLY A 179 -0.95 0.39 9.62
N GLY A 180 0.31 0.82 9.74
CA GLY A 180 0.71 2.04 10.43
C GLY A 180 0.61 3.28 9.55
N CYS A 181 0.90 4.44 10.13
CA CYS A 181 1.05 5.69 9.37
C CYS A 181 2.51 5.86 8.93
N PRO A 182 2.84 5.86 7.62
CA PRO A 182 4.22 6.05 7.17
C PRO A 182 4.78 7.43 7.53
N TYR A 183 3.91 8.42 7.76
CA TYR A 183 4.30 9.79 8.15
C TYR A 183 4.52 9.95 9.66
N THR A 184 4.05 8.99 10.46
CA THR A 184 4.26 8.98 11.91
C THR A 184 4.73 7.59 12.33
N PRO A 185 6.03 7.28 12.14
CA PRO A 185 6.56 5.95 12.41
C PRO A 185 6.22 5.46 13.83
N GLY A 186 5.57 4.29 13.91
CA GLY A 186 5.13 3.69 15.17
C GLY A 186 3.75 4.13 15.66
N ALA A 187 3.11 5.12 15.03
CA ALA A 187 1.71 5.44 15.31
C ALA A 187 0.77 4.45 14.60
N ARG A 188 -0.42 4.29 15.18
CA ARG A 188 -1.52 3.54 14.57
C ARG A 188 -1.89 4.18 13.23
N GLY A 189 -2.24 3.36 12.24
CA GLY A 189 -2.76 3.83 10.96
C GLY A 189 -4.25 3.53 10.90
N ASN A 190 -4.64 2.42 10.29
CA ASN A 190 -6.05 2.09 10.08
C ASN A 190 -6.81 1.87 11.40
N LEU A 191 -8.11 2.23 11.38
CA LEU A 191 -9.05 1.81 12.41
C LEU A 191 -9.14 0.27 12.47
N ALA A 192 -9.08 -0.29 13.68
CA ALA A 192 -9.28 -1.72 13.88
C ALA A 192 -10.75 -2.12 13.61
N THR A 193 -10.96 -3.15 12.78
CA THR A 193 -12.31 -3.63 12.44
C THR A 193 -13.06 -4.13 13.67
N GLU A 194 -12.38 -4.74 14.63
CA GLU A 194 -12.95 -5.21 15.89
C GLU A 194 -13.48 -4.05 16.74
N ASP A 195 -12.73 -2.94 16.82
CA ASP A 195 -13.16 -1.74 17.56
C ASP A 195 -14.41 -1.15 16.88
N LEU A 196 -14.41 -1.08 15.55
CA LEU A 196 -15.56 -0.62 14.76
C LEU A 196 -16.81 -1.48 14.98
N VAL A 197 -16.67 -2.80 14.80
CA VAL A 197 -17.79 -3.74 14.93
C VAL A 197 -18.31 -3.75 16.36
N TYR A 198 -17.43 -3.75 17.36
CA TYR A 198 -17.81 -3.65 18.77
C TYR A 198 -18.63 -2.39 19.02
N SER A 199 -18.13 -1.21 18.63
CA SER A 199 -18.83 0.07 18.82
C SER A 199 -20.20 0.09 18.14
N LEU A 200 -20.31 -0.42 16.91
CA LEU A 200 -21.57 -0.49 16.17
C LEU A 200 -22.56 -1.46 16.84
N HIS A 201 -22.11 -2.67 17.20
CA HIS A 201 -22.95 -3.68 17.88
C HIS A 201 -23.45 -3.18 19.23
N GLN A 202 -22.57 -2.61 20.05
CA GLN A 202 -22.94 -2.02 21.34
C GLN A 202 -23.89 -0.82 21.20
N SER A 203 -23.89 -0.16 20.04
CA SER A 203 -24.82 0.91 19.68
C SER A 203 -26.11 0.39 19.01
N GLY A 204 -26.35 -0.92 19.05
CA GLY A 204 -27.53 -1.57 18.48
C GLY A 204 -27.55 -1.66 16.96
N ARG A 205 -26.38 -1.59 16.29
CA ARG A 205 -26.25 -1.62 14.83
C ARG A 205 -25.68 -2.94 14.36
N SER A 206 -26.43 -3.64 13.51
CA SER A 206 -25.99 -4.89 12.92
C SER A 206 -25.02 -4.63 11.76
N THR A 207 -23.94 -5.40 11.74
CA THR A 207 -22.96 -5.42 10.62
C THR A 207 -22.97 -6.74 9.86
N GLY A 208 -23.66 -7.77 10.38
CA GLY A 208 -23.57 -9.15 9.87
C GLY A 208 -22.23 -9.86 10.14
N ILE A 209 -21.31 -9.24 10.88
CA ILE A 209 -19.99 -9.80 11.20
C ILE A 209 -20.03 -10.51 12.55
N ASP A 210 -19.48 -11.73 12.62
CA ASP A 210 -19.20 -12.43 13.87
C ASP A 210 -17.94 -11.84 14.52
N LEU A 211 -18.13 -11.04 15.57
CA LEU A 211 -17.04 -10.37 16.28
C LEU A 211 -16.06 -11.36 16.91
N THR A 212 -16.53 -12.51 17.41
CA THR A 212 -15.64 -13.50 18.04
C THR A 212 -14.70 -14.13 17.01
N ARG A 213 -15.23 -14.46 15.82
CA ARG A 213 -14.41 -14.97 14.71
C ARG A 213 -13.44 -13.90 14.21
N LEU A 214 -13.88 -12.65 14.10
CA LEU A 214 -13.02 -11.54 13.68
C LEU A 214 -11.84 -11.34 14.64
N VAL A 215 -12.07 -11.38 15.96
CA VAL A 215 -11.01 -11.27 16.96
C VAL A 215 -9.97 -12.38 16.80
N ARG A 216 -10.38 -13.62 16.51
CA ARG A 216 -9.44 -14.72 16.23
C ARG A 216 -8.57 -14.44 15.00
N VAL A 217 -9.14 -13.83 13.95
CA VAL A 217 -8.40 -13.43 12.74
C VAL A 217 -7.40 -12.32 13.06
N GLY A 218 -7.79 -11.31 13.84
CA GLY A 218 -6.90 -10.25 14.32
C GLY A 218 -5.70 -10.80 15.10
N GLU A 219 -5.95 -11.68 16.07
CA GLU A 219 -4.88 -12.34 16.84
C GLU A 219 -3.95 -13.18 15.95
N TRP A 220 -4.53 -13.98 15.04
CA TRP A 220 -3.74 -14.80 14.12
C TRP A 220 -2.83 -13.95 13.25
N ILE A 221 -3.36 -12.90 12.61
CA ILE A 221 -2.55 -12.11 11.67
C ILE A 221 -1.47 -11.31 12.42
N SER A 222 -1.76 -10.82 13.62
CA SER A 222 -0.77 -10.21 14.51
C SER A 222 0.38 -11.18 14.84
N GLN A 223 0.09 -12.46 15.13
CA GLN A 223 1.12 -13.48 15.35
C GLN A 223 1.94 -13.75 14.09
N VAL A 224 1.29 -13.88 12.93
CA VAL A 224 1.96 -14.10 11.64
C VAL A 224 2.91 -12.96 11.30
N LEU A 225 2.47 -11.72 11.52
CA LEU A 225 3.27 -10.52 11.26
C LEU A 225 4.28 -10.21 12.36
N SER A 226 4.21 -10.92 13.51
CA SER A 226 4.98 -10.59 14.71
C SER A 226 4.79 -9.12 15.12
N ALA A 227 3.56 -8.61 14.97
CA ALA A 227 3.18 -7.23 15.25
C ALA A 227 2.04 -7.22 16.29
N PRO A 228 1.99 -6.24 17.20
CA PRO A 228 0.95 -6.19 18.22
C PRO A 228 -0.43 -5.98 17.58
N ASN A 229 -1.46 -6.63 18.14
CA ASN A 229 -2.84 -6.33 17.81
C ASN A 229 -3.17 -4.93 18.35
N SER A 230 -3.56 -4.00 17.46
CA SER A 230 -3.87 -2.62 17.84
C SER A 230 -5.32 -2.42 18.27
N SER A 231 -6.18 -3.44 18.13
CA SER A 231 -7.56 -3.40 18.58
C SER A 231 -7.66 -3.44 20.11
N ARG A 232 -8.33 -2.44 20.68
CA ARG A 232 -8.65 -2.41 22.12
C ARG A 232 -9.77 -3.39 22.46
N ALA A 233 -10.85 -3.40 21.67
CA ALA A 233 -11.97 -4.30 21.88
C ALA A 233 -11.56 -5.75 21.64
N GLY A 234 -10.82 -6.01 20.57
CA GLY A 234 -10.33 -7.34 20.21
C GLY A 234 -9.41 -7.92 21.27
N SER A 235 -8.44 -7.15 21.77
CA SER A 235 -7.56 -7.57 22.86
C SER A 235 -8.37 -7.94 24.13
N ALA A 236 -9.35 -7.11 24.51
CA ALA A 236 -10.18 -7.37 25.68
C ALA A 236 -11.06 -8.62 25.53
N ILE A 237 -11.62 -8.86 24.33
CA ILE A 237 -12.44 -10.03 24.02
C ILE A 237 -11.58 -11.30 23.96
N ALA A 238 -10.38 -11.22 23.37
CA ALA A 238 -9.44 -12.33 23.29
C ALA A 238 -9.05 -12.83 24.68
N LEU A 239 -8.72 -11.93 25.60
CA LEU A 239 -8.38 -12.26 27.00
C LEU A 239 -9.53 -12.98 27.73
N LYS A 240 -10.78 -12.56 27.52
CA LYS A 240 -11.96 -13.22 28.11
C LYS A 240 -12.23 -14.60 27.49
N SER A 241 -11.89 -14.78 26.22
CA SER A 241 -12.16 -16.00 25.46
C SER A 241 -11.07 -17.06 25.63
N ALA A 242 -9.82 -16.66 25.84
CA ALA A 242 -8.70 -17.54 26.14
C ALA A 242 -8.91 -18.36 27.43
N ALA A 243 -9.75 -17.88 28.35
CA ALA A 243 -10.16 -18.60 29.54
C ALA A 243 -11.16 -19.75 29.29
N LYS A 244 -11.69 -19.91 28.06
CA LYS A 244 -12.85 -20.80 27.79
C LYS A 244 -12.77 -21.71 26.55
N VAL A 245 -11.74 -21.64 25.70
CA VAL A 245 -11.77 -22.33 24.40
C VAL A 245 -10.48 -23.12 24.11
N SER A 246 -10.64 -24.39 23.72
CA SER A 246 -9.58 -25.24 23.16
C SER A 246 -9.13 -24.74 21.78
N PRO A 247 -7.84 -24.83 21.43
CA PRO A 247 -7.31 -24.28 20.18
C PRO A 247 -7.87 -25.05 18.98
N GLU A 248 -8.91 -24.54 18.33
CA GLU A 248 -9.16 -24.87 16.92
C GLU A 248 -7.95 -24.38 16.13
N SER A 249 -7.42 -25.25 15.26
CA SER A 249 -6.16 -25.05 14.56
C SER A 249 -6.24 -23.82 13.65
N ILE A 250 -5.72 -22.71 14.14
CA ILE A 250 -5.34 -21.58 13.31
C ILE A 250 -4.37 -22.12 12.24
N PRO A 251 -4.60 -21.85 10.94
CA PRO A 251 -3.70 -22.31 9.89
C PRO A 251 -2.28 -21.81 10.19
N SER A 252 -1.38 -22.75 10.45
CA SER A 252 0.04 -22.45 10.55
C SER A 252 0.49 -21.91 9.20
N VAL A 253 0.97 -20.66 9.17
CA VAL A 253 1.65 -20.15 7.99
C VAL A 253 2.94 -20.97 7.86
N ALA A 254 3.01 -21.79 6.82
CA ALA A 254 4.21 -22.56 6.52
C ALA A 254 5.39 -21.57 6.39
N LYS A 255 6.39 -21.70 7.28
CA LYS A 255 7.59 -20.88 7.20
C LYS A 255 8.23 -21.07 5.83
N LEU A 256 8.54 -19.96 5.15
CA LEU A 256 9.24 -19.98 3.87
C LEU A 256 10.58 -20.71 4.04
N LYS A 257 10.79 -21.76 3.23
CA LYS A 257 12.07 -22.49 3.18
C LYS A 257 12.93 -21.87 2.09
N TRP A 258 13.91 -21.09 2.52
CA TRP A 258 14.85 -20.42 1.61
C TRP A 258 16.02 -21.33 1.25
N SER A 259 16.40 -21.28 -0.02
CA SER A 259 17.55 -22.00 -0.57
C SER A 259 18.50 -21.02 -1.24
N PHE A 260 19.80 -21.14 -0.94
CA PHE A 260 20.82 -20.34 -1.59
C PHE A 260 20.88 -20.62 -3.08
N GLN A 261 20.99 -19.54 -3.85
CA GLN A 261 21.25 -19.60 -5.28
C GLN A 261 22.68 -19.11 -5.55
N PRO A 262 23.33 -19.59 -6.63
CA PRO A 262 24.63 -19.07 -7.04
C PRO A 262 24.58 -17.55 -7.23
N SER A 263 25.56 -16.83 -6.66
CA SER A 263 25.63 -15.38 -6.71
C SER A 263 27.08 -14.89 -6.72
N MET A 264 27.28 -13.65 -7.15
CA MET A 264 28.58 -12.99 -7.10
C MET A 264 28.87 -12.40 -5.71
N PRO A 265 30.15 -12.14 -5.36
CA PRO A 265 30.50 -11.43 -4.14
C PRO A 265 29.74 -10.10 -3.99
N GLY A 266 29.21 -9.85 -2.81
CA GLY A 266 28.39 -8.67 -2.52
C GLY A 266 26.89 -8.82 -2.80
N LEU A 267 26.46 -9.98 -3.32
CA LEU A 267 25.05 -10.37 -3.41
C LEU A 267 24.81 -11.71 -2.74
N GLU A 268 23.77 -11.79 -1.92
CA GLU A 268 23.20 -13.03 -1.43
C GLU A 268 21.83 -13.23 -2.10
N ILE A 269 21.67 -14.35 -2.80
CA ILE A 269 20.45 -14.69 -3.53
C ILE A 269 19.79 -15.90 -2.89
N LEU A 270 18.52 -15.75 -2.52
CA LEU A 270 17.72 -16.83 -1.93
C LEU A 270 16.47 -17.08 -2.77
N ARG A 271 16.07 -18.34 -2.88
CA ARG A 271 14.81 -18.74 -3.53
C ARG A 271 13.93 -19.52 -2.55
N SER A 272 12.64 -19.19 -2.52
CA SER A 272 11.61 -19.91 -1.79
C SER A 272 10.34 -19.98 -2.63
N GLY A 273 10.11 -21.11 -3.29
CA GLY A 273 8.99 -21.27 -4.24
C GLY A 273 9.00 -20.18 -5.30
N THR A 274 7.95 -19.35 -5.31
CA THR A 274 7.79 -18.25 -6.27
C THR A 274 8.47 -16.93 -5.88
N ASN A 275 9.21 -16.93 -4.77
CA ASN A 275 9.85 -15.75 -4.22
C ASN A 275 11.36 -15.81 -4.50
N LEU A 276 11.89 -14.75 -5.12
CA LEU A 276 13.31 -14.49 -5.26
C LEU A 276 13.70 -13.39 -4.29
N GLN A 277 14.73 -13.58 -3.48
CA GLN A 277 15.28 -12.53 -2.62
C GLN A 277 16.71 -12.20 -3.07
N ILE A 278 16.92 -10.93 -3.37
CA ILE A 278 18.20 -10.32 -3.76
C ILE A 278 18.65 -9.46 -2.58
N THR A 279 19.75 -9.82 -1.93
CA THR A 279 20.29 -9.09 -0.78
C THR A 279 21.64 -8.49 -1.10
N LEU A 280 21.77 -7.17 -0.99
CA LEU A 280 23.07 -6.48 -1.00
C LEU A 280 23.84 -6.85 0.28
N ASP A 281 25.02 -7.45 0.15
CA ASP A 281 25.85 -7.91 1.27
C ASP A 281 27.27 -7.34 1.22
N LEU A 282 27.36 -6.01 1.13
CA LEU A 282 28.59 -5.23 1.29
C LEU A 282 28.45 -4.20 2.42
N PRO A 283 28.13 -4.64 3.66
CA PRO A 283 27.81 -3.71 4.75
C PRO A 283 28.97 -2.77 5.11
N LYS A 284 30.22 -3.20 4.92
CA LYS A 284 31.42 -2.39 5.19
C LYS A 284 31.53 -1.15 4.29
N ASN A 285 31.00 -1.24 3.07
CA ASN A 285 31.03 -0.17 2.08
C ASN A 285 29.64 0.48 1.91
N GLY A 286 28.78 0.34 2.91
CA GLY A 286 27.42 0.89 2.88
C GLY A 286 26.55 0.34 1.74
N ASN A 287 26.86 -0.84 1.21
CA ASN A 287 26.18 -1.42 0.04
C ASN A 287 26.22 -0.54 -1.22
N ALA A 288 27.33 0.18 -1.45
CA ALA A 288 27.52 0.99 -2.65
C ALA A 288 27.25 0.20 -3.95
N LEU A 289 26.37 0.73 -4.80
CA LEU A 289 26.00 0.14 -6.10
C LEU A 289 27.12 0.37 -7.13
N ILE A 290 28.18 -0.43 -7.05
CA ILE A 290 29.24 -0.47 -8.06
C ILE A 290 28.71 -1.05 -9.39
N ALA A 291 29.38 -0.75 -10.49
CA ALA A 291 28.93 -1.11 -11.84
C ALA A 291 28.60 -2.61 -12.00
N VAL A 292 29.41 -3.49 -11.38
CA VAL A 292 29.20 -4.94 -11.45
C VAL A 292 27.92 -5.38 -10.72
N LEU A 293 27.61 -4.78 -9.56
CA LEU A 293 26.37 -5.06 -8.83
C LEU A 293 25.16 -4.57 -9.62
N ILE A 294 25.23 -3.36 -10.18
CA ILE A 294 24.15 -2.81 -11.02
C ILE A 294 23.88 -3.76 -12.19
N ALA A 295 24.92 -4.21 -12.89
CA ALA A 295 24.79 -5.14 -14.01
C ALA A 295 24.16 -6.48 -13.58
N ALA A 296 24.62 -7.04 -12.46
CA ALA A 296 24.10 -8.31 -11.93
C ALA A 296 22.64 -8.21 -11.50
N ILE A 297 22.26 -7.15 -10.76
CA ILE A 297 20.86 -6.93 -10.37
C ILE A 297 20.00 -6.72 -11.61
N THR A 298 20.46 -5.91 -12.57
CA THR A 298 19.75 -5.70 -13.83
C THR A 298 19.51 -7.03 -14.56
N SER A 299 20.53 -7.89 -14.67
CA SER A 299 20.40 -9.22 -15.30
C SER A 299 19.39 -10.07 -14.56
N MET A 300 19.46 -10.14 -13.22
CA MET A 300 18.52 -10.95 -12.44
C MET A 300 17.07 -10.51 -12.61
N PHE A 301 16.79 -9.21 -12.74
CA PHE A 301 15.44 -8.75 -13.02
C PHE A 301 14.99 -9.10 -14.45
N VAL A 302 15.89 -9.02 -15.44
CA VAL A 302 15.61 -9.46 -16.81
C VAL A 302 15.31 -10.96 -16.85
N ASP A 303 16.12 -11.77 -16.17
CA ASP A 303 15.96 -13.23 -16.09
C ASP A 303 14.68 -13.60 -15.35
N ALA A 304 14.43 -12.95 -14.20
CA ALA A 304 13.20 -13.15 -13.44
C ALA A 304 11.96 -12.81 -14.28
N ALA A 305 11.98 -11.73 -15.06
CA ALA A 305 10.87 -11.34 -15.94
C ALA A 305 10.48 -12.44 -16.95
N GLN A 306 11.40 -13.35 -17.28
CA GLN A 306 11.16 -14.49 -18.17
C GLN A 306 10.86 -15.81 -17.43
N ASP A 307 11.08 -15.90 -16.11
CA ASP A 307 10.77 -17.10 -15.32
C ASP A 307 9.31 -17.03 -14.79
N PRO A 308 8.37 -17.83 -15.34
CA PRO A 308 6.98 -17.84 -14.89
C PRO A 308 6.82 -18.34 -13.46
N ASN A 309 7.84 -19.00 -12.90
CA ASN A 309 7.83 -19.46 -11.52
C ASN A 309 8.24 -18.36 -10.54
N ILE A 310 8.74 -17.20 -10.99
CA ILE A 310 9.07 -16.08 -10.11
C ILE A 310 7.98 -15.01 -10.24
N THR A 311 7.22 -14.83 -9.17
CA THR A 311 6.12 -13.85 -9.12
C THR A 311 6.40 -12.70 -8.15
N ARG A 312 7.40 -12.86 -7.27
CA ARG A 312 7.80 -11.85 -6.27
C ARG A 312 9.32 -11.75 -6.19
N ILE A 313 9.82 -10.52 -6.19
CA ILE A 313 11.23 -10.21 -5.98
C ILE A 313 11.34 -9.37 -4.71
N VAL A 314 12.15 -9.81 -3.75
CA VAL A 314 12.48 -9.06 -2.52
C VAL A 314 13.88 -8.49 -2.68
N LEU A 315 14.00 -7.18 -2.79
CA LEU A 315 15.29 -6.48 -2.79
C LEU A 315 15.59 -5.98 -1.38
N SER A 316 16.69 -6.43 -0.78
CA SER A 316 17.05 -6.09 0.59
C SER A 316 18.55 -5.81 0.73
N ALA A 317 18.98 -5.41 1.92
CA ALA A 317 20.39 -5.17 2.21
C ALA A 317 20.75 -5.59 3.64
N ARG A 318 21.99 -6.06 3.83
CA ARG A 318 22.61 -6.31 5.13
C ARG A 318 23.39 -5.09 5.61
N GLY A 319 23.40 -4.86 6.92
CA GLY A 319 24.06 -3.71 7.53
C GLY A 319 23.13 -2.51 7.77
N LYS A 320 23.75 -1.35 8.03
CA LYS A 320 23.09 -0.14 8.51
C LYS A 320 22.31 0.62 7.43
N TYR A 321 22.74 0.52 6.18
CA TYR A 321 22.21 1.27 5.05
C TYR A 321 21.75 0.33 3.94
N PHE A 322 20.65 0.66 3.27
CA PHE A 322 20.22 -0.06 2.08
C PHE A 322 21.24 0.08 0.95
N CYS A 323 21.63 1.32 0.64
CA CYS A 323 22.72 1.69 -0.25
C CYS A 323 23.16 3.11 0.13
N THR A 324 24.45 3.32 0.38
CA THR A 324 25.05 4.66 0.47
C THR A 324 25.40 5.16 -0.93
N SER A 325 25.60 6.47 -1.08
CA SER A 325 25.96 7.13 -2.34
C SER A 325 26.91 6.30 -3.20
N MET A 326 26.70 6.30 -4.51
CA MET A 326 27.62 5.73 -5.47
C MET A 326 29.01 6.32 -5.22
N ASP A 327 30.02 5.47 -5.11
CA ASP A 327 31.41 5.88 -4.99
C ASP A 327 31.83 6.49 -6.34
N LEU A 328 31.56 7.78 -6.54
CA LEU A 328 31.83 8.54 -7.76
C LEU A 328 33.32 8.84 -7.96
N SER A 329 34.22 8.24 -7.18
CA SER A 329 35.62 8.65 -7.15
C SER A 329 36.67 7.55 -6.94
N ARG A 330 36.31 6.29 -6.65
CA ARG A 330 37.33 5.33 -6.18
C ARG A 330 37.98 4.39 -7.19
N ASP A 331 37.51 4.31 -8.44
CA ASP A 331 38.13 3.41 -9.43
C ASP A 331 38.62 4.12 -10.71
N SER A 332 39.06 5.38 -10.63
CA SER A 332 39.76 6.00 -11.77
C SER A 332 40.92 6.88 -11.32
N PRO A 333 42.13 6.71 -11.90
CA PRO A 333 43.25 7.62 -11.65
C PRO A 333 42.84 9.06 -12.01
N PRO A 334 43.46 10.10 -11.40
CA PRO A 334 42.99 11.49 -11.42
C PRO A 334 43.05 12.21 -12.79
N VAL A 335 43.11 11.47 -13.90
CA VAL A 335 43.16 11.97 -15.28
C VAL A 335 41.91 11.58 -16.10
N ALA A 336 40.93 10.88 -15.52
CA ALA A 336 39.76 10.36 -16.25
C ALA A 336 38.39 10.84 -15.72
N LYS A 337 38.24 12.11 -15.34
CA LYS A 337 36.90 12.71 -15.22
C LYS A 337 36.45 13.26 -16.57
N SER A 338 36.19 12.36 -17.52
CA SER A 338 35.52 12.72 -18.78
C SER A 338 34.00 12.60 -18.60
N GLU A 339 33.22 13.48 -19.23
CA GLU A 339 31.75 13.44 -19.25
C GLU A 339 31.20 12.04 -19.58
N SER A 340 31.92 11.29 -20.44
CA SER A 340 31.58 9.93 -20.86
C SER A 340 31.52 8.87 -19.74
N ALA A 341 32.32 9.00 -18.68
CA ALA A 341 32.33 8.03 -17.57
C ALA A 341 31.09 8.19 -16.68
N THR A 342 30.68 9.44 -16.47
CA THR A 342 29.47 9.84 -15.76
C THR A 342 28.21 9.41 -16.54
N ASP A 343 28.22 9.58 -17.86
CA ASP A 343 27.12 9.15 -18.75
C ASP A 343 26.92 7.63 -18.74
N ALA A 344 28.01 6.85 -18.80
CA ALA A 344 27.94 5.39 -18.76
C ALA A 344 27.40 4.87 -17.42
N GLN A 345 27.70 5.56 -16.32
CA GLN A 345 27.18 5.23 -15.00
C GLN A 345 25.72 5.61 -14.86
N TYR A 346 25.32 6.77 -15.34
CA TYR A 346 23.92 7.20 -15.40
C TYR A 346 23.08 6.20 -16.21
N ALA A 347 23.55 5.81 -17.40
CA ALA A 347 22.89 4.83 -18.25
C ALA A 347 22.69 3.46 -17.55
N ARG A 348 23.66 3.00 -16.75
CA ARG A 348 23.54 1.76 -15.96
C ARG A 348 22.42 1.86 -14.92
N VAL A 349 22.35 2.96 -14.18
CA VAL A 349 21.31 3.19 -13.17
C VAL A 349 19.94 3.34 -13.82
N THR A 350 19.84 4.12 -14.89
CA THR A 350 18.58 4.27 -15.66
C THR A 350 18.10 2.93 -16.19
N LYS A 351 19.00 2.09 -16.70
CA LYS A 351 18.65 0.74 -17.15
C LYS A 351 18.13 -0.12 -16.00
N LEU A 352 18.82 -0.13 -14.85
CA LEU A 352 18.37 -0.87 -13.67
C LEU A 352 16.97 -0.43 -13.23
N SER A 353 16.75 0.88 -13.08
CA SER A 353 15.44 1.43 -12.73
C SER A 353 14.37 1.06 -13.75
N ASN A 354 14.66 1.17 -15.04
CA ASN A 354 13.71 0.78 -16.09
C ASN A 354 13.35 -0.70 -16.02
N VAL A 355 14.29 -1.60 -15.74
CA VAL A 355 13.98 -3.04 -15.63
C VAL A 355 13.16 -3.30 -14.36
N ILE A 356 13.47 -2.65 -13.24
CA ILE A 356 12.68 -2.75 -12.00
C ILE A 356 11.25 -2.26 -12.24
N ASP A 357 11.07 -1.08 -12.84
CA ASP A 357 9.76 -0.46 -13.07
C ASP A 357 8.89 -1.25 -14.06
N ASN A 358 9.53 -1.96 -14.99
CA ASN A 358 8.84 -2.76 -16.00
C ASN A 358 8.73 -4.26 -15.65
N ALA A 359 9.30 -4.69 -14.52
CA ALA A 359 9.24 -6.08 -14.09
C ALA A 359 7.78 -6.54 -13.94
N PRO A 360 7.40 -7.70 -14.51
CA PRO A 360 6.06 -8.25 -14.31
C PRO A 360 5.83 -8.76 -12.88
N GLN A 361 6.90 -8.96 -12.10
CA GLN A 361 6.85 -9.37 -10.70
C GLN A 361 6.47 -8.23 -9.77
N VAL A 362 5.86 -8.61 -8.63
CA VAL A 362 5.77 -7.69 -7.49
C VAL A 362 7.16 -7.54 -6.88
N THR A 363 7.71 -6.32 -6.93
CA THR A 363 9.01 -5.99 -6.34
C THR A 363 8.82 -5.36 -4.96
N ILE A 364 9.45 -5.96 -3.97
CA ILE A 364 9.38 -5.62 -2.55
C ILE A 364 10.74 -5.11 -2.12
N ALA A 365 10.89 -3.82 -1.85
CA ALA A 365 12.15 -3.29 -1.32
C ALA A 365 12.10 -3.21 0.20
N LEU A 366 13.04 -3.86 0.88
CA LEU A 366 13.25 -3.74 2.32
C LEU A 366 14.36 -2.71 2.59
N ALA A 367 14.00 -1.43 2.57
CA ALA A 367 14.93 -0.36 2.92
C ALA A 367 15.20 -0.35 4.44
N LYS A 368 16.49 -0.36 4.82
CA LYS A 368 16.96 -0.14 6.20
C LYS A 368 17.86 1.10 6.23
N GLY A 369 17.58 2.02 7.16
CA GLY A 369 18.30 3.30 7.30
C GLY A 369 17.92 4.34 6.24
N SER A 370 18.65 5.46 6.21
CA SER A 370 18.43 6.55 5.24
C SER A 370 18.71 6.07 3.81
N SER A 371 17.73 6.18 2.91
CA SER A 371 17.94 6.11 1.46
C SER A 371 18.12 7.52 0.93
N MET A 372 19.32 7.89 0.47
CA MET A 372 19.50 9.19 -0.20
C MET A 372 19.00 9.09 -1.64
N THR A 373 17.98 9.90 -1.96
CA THR A 373 17.53 10.20 -3.32
C THR A 373 18.62 10.94 -4.08
N LEU A 374 18.81 10.58 -5.35
CA LEU A 374 19.64 11.31 -6.31
C LEU A 374 19.04 12.70 -6.55
N SER A 375 19.55 13.72 -5.86
CA SER A 375 19.25 15.12 -6.19
C SER A 375 20.29 15.63 -7.18
N GLU A 376 19.99 15.45 -8.47
CA GLU A 376 20.20 16.41 -9.56
C GLU A 376 19.84 15.70 -10.89
N GLY A 377 18.62 15.94 -11.38
CA GLY A 377 18.19 15.53 -12.72
C GLY A 377 17.65 14.10 -12.87
N LYS A 378 16.33 13.94 -12.65
CA LYS A 378 15.50 12.83 -13.16
C LYS A 378 15.99 11.40 -12.84
N LEU A 379 15.80 10.95 -11.60
CA LEU A 379 15.39 9.57 -11.25
C LEU A 379 15.38 9.46 -9.72
N GLY A 380 14.19 9.54 -9.13
CA GLY A 380 14.00 9.23 -7.72
C GLY A 380 13.66 7.76 -7.58
N LEU A 381 14.62 6.91 -7.20
CA LEU A 381 14.29 5.78 -6.35
C LEU A 381 13.98 6.37 -4.98
N ALA A 382 12.74 6.85 -4.83
CA ALA A 382 12.16 7.09 -3.51
C ALA A 382 12.29 5.78 -2.71
N PRO A 383 12.42 5.83 -1.37
CA PRO A 383 12.31 4.62 -0.57
C PRO A 383 11.01 3.94 -0.98
N ALA A 384 11.11 2.76 -1.60
CA ALA A 384 9.94 1.93 -1.80
C ALA A 384 9.44 1.61 -0.38
N THR A 385 8.39 2.34 -0.02
CA THR A 385 7.62 2.17 1.19
C THR A 385 6.98 0.80 1.08
N ILE A 386 7.61 -0.21 1.65
CA ILE A 386 6.83 -1.21 2.34
C ILE A 386 6.68 -0.65 3.74
N SER A 387 5.51 -0.04 3.93
CA SER A 387 4.83 0.06 5.21
C SER A 387 5.26 -1.12 6.08
N ARG A 388 6.09 -0.85 7.10
CA ARG A 388 6.21 -1.77 8.22
C ARG A 388 5.03 -1.61 9.14
#